data_AF-A0A3M1ZIJ1-F1
#
_entry.id   AF-A0A3M1ZIJ1-F1
#
_cell.length_a   1.000
_cell.length_b   1.000
_cell.length_c   1.000
_cell.angle_alpha   90.00
_cell.angle_beta   90.00
_cell.angle_gamma   90.00
#
_symmetry.space_group_name_H-M   'P 1'
#
loop_
_entity.id
_entity.type
_entity.pdbx_description
1 polymer ?
#
loop_
_entity_poly.entity_id
_entity_poly.type
_entity_poly.pdbx_seq_one_letter_code
_entity_poly.pdbx_strand_id
1 'polypeptide(L)'
;MLNFSEDPHRRYNILTGEWVLVSPHRTKRPWQGKTEKKTVEKRPAYDPTCYLCPGNTRAGGHQNPVYTDTFVFTNDFAALKPDSSDEDFENGLLSAKGERGICRVVCFSPDHSLTIPDMAVEDILKVVNLWQNEYLELGSKDFINHVQIFENKGEIMGCS
;
A
#
# COMPACT_ATOMS: atom_id res chain seq x y z
N MET A 1 3.20 -4.11 -42.50
CA MET A 1 2.48 -3.78 -41.25
C MET A 1 3.41 -4.05 -40.09
N LEU A 2 3.28 -3.31 -38.99
CA LEU A 2 4.02 -3.55 -37.76
C LEU A 2 3.62 -4.92 -37.18
N ASN A 3 4.60 -5.79 -36.90
CA ASN A 3 4.37 -7.05 -36.19
C ASN A 3 4.70 -6.87 -34.70
N PHE A 4 3.68 -6.69 -33.86
CA PHE A 4 3.86 -6.39 -32.44
C PHE A 4 4.60 -7.47 -31.63
N SER A 5 4.68 -8.71 -32.13
CA SER A 5 5.41 -9.79 -31.45
C SER A 5 6.90 -9.77 -31.75
N GLU A 6 7.32 -9.08 -32.81
CA GLU A 6 8.71 -9.08 -33.29
C GLU A 6 9.33 -7.68 -33.22
N ASP A 7 8.59 -6.66 -33.64
CA ASP A 7 9.09 -5.30 -33.82
C ASP A 7 9.00 -4.49 -32.52
N PRO A 8 10.09 -3.80 -32.10
CA PRO A 8 10.03 -2.79 -31.05
C PRO A 8 9.03 -1.69 -31.40
N HIS A 9 8.23 -1.27 -30.42
CA HIS A 9 7.19 -0.26 -30.63
C HIS A 9 6.90 0.48 -29.32
N ARG A 10 6.14 1.58 -29.40
CA ARG A 10 5.64 2.27 -28.21
C ARG A 10 4.14 2.15 -28.12
N ARG A 11 3.61 2.05 -26.90
CA ARG A 11 2.17 2.11 -26.61
C ARG A 11 1.90 3.30 -25.71
N TYR A 12 0.88 4.07 -26.05
CA TYR A 12 0.48 5.24 -25.27
C TYR A 12 -0.45 4.82 -24.14
N ASN A 13 -0.15 5.24 -22.91
CA ASN A 13 -1.05 5.11 -21.77
C ASN A 13 -1.89 6.37 -21.66
N ILE A 14 -3.17 6.28 -22.04
CA ILE A 14 -4.09 7.41 -22.03
C ILE A 14 -4.40 7.95 -20.63
N LEU A 15 -4.16 7.16 -19.57
CA LEU A 15 -4.42 7.58 -18.19
C LEU A 15 -3.29 8.44 -17.63
N THR A 16 -2.03 8.17 -18.00
CA THR A 16 -0.86 8.93 -17.51
C THR A 16 -0.34 9.94 -18.53
N GLY A 17 -0.72 9.81 -19.80
CA GLY A 17 -0.23 10.65 -20.88
C GLY A 17 1.17 10.28 -21.39
N GLU A 18 1.66 9.09 -21.04
CA GLU A 18 3.03 8.65 -21.30
C GLU A 18 3.12 7.54 -22.35
N TRP A 19 4.30 7.40 -22.97
CA TRP A 19 4.59 6.32 -23.89
C TRP A 19 5.46 5.25 -23.23
N VAL A 20 5.03 3.98 -23.31
CA VAL A 20 5.79 2.82 -22.86
C VAL A 20 6.49 2.18 -24.06
N LEU A 21 7.82 2.06 -23.98
CA LEU A 21 8.61 1.31 -24.96
C LEU A 21 8.49 -0.19 -24.72
N VAL A 22 8.07 -0.92 -25.75
CA VAL A 22 7.95 -2.37 -25.76
C VAL A 22 9.06 -2.96 -26.64
N SER A 23 9.86 -3.86 -26.06
CA SER A 23 10.92 -4.58 -26.76
C SER A 23 10.70 -6.09 -26.61
N PRO A 24 9.97 -6.76 -27.54
CA PRO A 24 9.45 -8.12 -27.35
C PRO A 24 10.51 -9.18 -26.98
N HIS A 25 11.73 -9.01 -27.49
CA HIS A 25 12.81 -9.99 -27.32
C HIS A 25 13.76 -9.71 -26.15
N ARG A 26 13.51 -8.68 -25.33
CA ARG A 26 14.46 -8.21 -24.31
C ARG A 26 14.80 -9.25 -23.25
N THR A 27 13.85 -10.11 -22.90
CA THR A 27 14.02 -11.18 -21.89
C THR A 27 14.85 -12.36 -22.41
N LYS A 28 15.15 -12.44 -23.72
CA LYS A 28 16.04 -13.47 -24.30
C LYS A 28 17.52 -13.24 -23.96
N ARG A 29 17.88 -12.06 -23.44
CA ARG A 29 19.25 -11.76 -23.04
C ARG A 29 19.63 -12.63 -21.83
N PRO A 30 20.81 -13.29 -21.82
CA PRO A 30 21.26 -14.04 -20.66
C PRO A 30 21.28 -13.17 -19.40
N TRP A 31 20.60 -13.64 -18.34
CA TRP A 31 20.59 -12.99 -17.03
C TRP A 31 21.63 -13.62 -16.11
N GLN A 32 22.60 -12.83 -15.67
CA GLN A 32 23.63 -13.21 -14.68
C GLN A 32 23.56 -12.32 -13.42
N GLY A 33 22.50 -11.52 -13.28
CA GLY A 33 22.31 -10.61 -12.17
C GLY A 33 21.70 -11.28 -10.95
N LYS A 34 21.23 -10.45 -10.01
CA LYS A 34 20.57 -10.89 -8.77
C LYS A 34 19.39 -11.82 -9.06
N THR A 35 19.27 -12.89 -8.29
CA THR A 35 18.08 -13.74 -8.27
C THR A 35 17.46 -13.64 -6.88
N GLU A 36 16.14 -13.45 -6.83
CA GLU A 36 15.43 -13.36 -5.56
C GLU A 36 15.16 -14.77 -5.01
N LYS A 37 15.32 -14.92 -3.69
CA LYS A 37 14.95 -16.15 -3.00
C LYS A 37 13.43 -16.21 -2.87
N LYS A 38 12.82 -17.34 -3.20
CA LYS A 38 11.42 -17.58 -2.87
C LYS A 38 11.32 -17.83 -1.36
N THR A 39 10.81 -16.87 -0.60
CA THR A 39 10.44 -17.07 0.79
C THR A 39 9.10 -17.79 0.86
N VAL A 40 9.15 -19.07 1.24
CA VAL A 40 7.97 -19.86 1.63
C VAL A 40 8.06 -20.08 3.13
N GLU A 41 7.95 -19.00 3.90
CA GLU A 41 7.85 -19.12 5.35
C GLU A 41 6.40 -19.43 5.72
N LYS A 42 6.20 -20.55 6.43
CA LYS A 42 4.93 -20.82 7.10
C LYS A 42 4.85 -19.90 8.30
N ARG A 43 4.06 -18.83 8.17
CA ARG A 43 3.80 -17.90 9.25
C ARG A 43 2.78 -18.49 10.24
N PRO A 44 2.91 -18.23 11.54
CA PRO A 44 1.90 -18.64 12.51
C PRO A 44 0.63 -17.81 12.33
N ALA A 45 -0.52 -18.36 12.74
CA ALA A 45 -1.78 -17.61 12.74
C ALA A 45 -1.76 -16.43 13.73
N TYR A 46 -0.90 -16.49 14.74
CA TYR A 46 -0.67 -15.42 15.69
C TYR A 46 0.81 -15.33 16.02
N ASP A 47 1.36 -14.13 15.95
CA ASP A 47 2.74 -13.84 16.34
C ASP A 47 2.74 -12.88 17.55
N PRO A 48 3.22 -13.31 18.73
CA PRO A 48 3.26 -12.48 19.93
C PRO A 48 4.21 -11.27 19.81
N THR A 49 5.09 -11.25 18.80
CA THR A 49 6.02 -10.15 18.55
C THR A 49 5.55 -9.18 17.47
N CYS A 50 4.50 -9.55 16.72
CA CYS A 50 3.96 -8.72 15.65
C CYS A 50 3.18 -7.52 16.21
N TYR A 51 3.52 -6.30 15.79
CA TYR A 51 2.84 -5.07 16.20
C TYR A 51 1.40 -4.95 15.72
N LEU A 52 0.97 -5.78 14.77
CA LEU A 52 -0.37 -5.73 14.18
C LEU A 52 -1.32 -6.79 14.74
N CYS A 53 -0.81 -7.84 15.40
CA CYS A 53 -1.66 -8.91 15.91
C CYS A 53 -2.62 -8.43 17.02
N PRO A 54 -3.80 -9.08 17.18
CA PRO A 54 -4.77 -8.74 18.22
C PRO A 54 -4.17 -8.79 19.63
N GLY A 55 -4.49 -7.79 20.47
CA GLY A 55 -4.00 -7.73 21.86
C GLY A 55 -2.53 -7.34 22.04
N ASN A 56 -1.73 -7.29 20.97
CA ASN A 56 -0.31 -6.92 21.04
C ASN A 56 -0.12 -5.42 21.21
N THR A 57 1.00 -5.06 21.81
CA THR A 57 1.47 -3.66 21.86
C THR A 57 2.06 -3.28 20.52
N ARG A 58 1.63 -2.15 19.96
CA ARG A 58 2.17 -1.56 18.74
C ARG A 58 3.51 -0.89 18.97
N ALA A 59 4.21 -0.58 17.89
CA ALA A 59 5.47 0.14 17.93
C ALA A 59 5.36 1.55 18.57
N GLY A 60 4.19 2.21 18.48
CA GLY A 60 3.90 3.46 19.20
C GLY A 60 3.57 3.30 20.69
N GLY A 61 3.59 2.08 21.24
CA GLY A 61 3.29 1.80 22.65
C GLY A 61 1.80 1.63 22.98
N HIS A 62 0.92 1.84 22.02
CA HIS A 62 -0.52 1.58 22.17
C HIS A 62 -0.83 0.09 22.09
N GLN A 63 -1.90 -0.37 22.74
CA GLN A 63 -2.33 -1.76 22.65
C GLN A 63 -3.42 -1.93 21.59
N ASN A 64 -3.30 -2.97 20.76
CA ASN A 64 -4.36 -3.38 19.86
C ASN A 64 -5.53 -3.99 20.66
N PRO A 65 -6.78 -3.75 20.26
CA PRO A 65 -7.89 -4.53 20.79
C PRO A 65 -7.69 -6.01 20.45
N VAL A 66 -8.36 -6.88 21.20
CA VAL A 66 -8.48 -8.31 20.84
C VAL A 66 -9.54 -8.44 19.75
N TYR A 67 -9.23 -7.88 18.58
CA TYR A 67 -10.12 -7.85 17.44
C TYR A 67 -10.25 -9.25 16.82
N THR A 68 -11.44 -9.57 16.29
CA THR A 68 -11.74 -10.86 15.65
C THR A 68 -12.09 -10.70 14.17
N ASP A 69 -11.98 -9.49 13.64
CA ASP A 69 -12.34 -9.12 12.27
C ASP A 69 -11.31 -8.11 11.72
N THR A 70 -11.59 -7.43 10.63
CA THR A 70 -10.77 -6.30 10.16
C THR A 70 -10.58 -5.25 11.26
N PHE A 71 -9.41 -4.61 11.28
CA PHE A 71 -9.07 -3.59 12.27
C PHE A 71 -8.35 -2.43 11.60
N VAL A 72 -8.69 -1.20 12.00
CA VAL A 72 -8.08 0.03 11.48
C VAL A 72 -7.65 0.93 12.62
N PHE A 73 -6.50 1.58 12.45
CA PHE A 73 -6.00 2.58 13.40
C PHE A 73 -5.19 3.66 12.68
N THR A 74 -5.01 4.83 13.33
CA THR A 74 -4.08 5.86 12.83
C THR A 74 -2.65 5.35 12.97
N ASN A 75 -1.87 5.46 11.90
CA ASN A 75 -0.48 5.02 11.89
C ASN A 75 0.32 5.75 12.98
N ASP A 76 1.01 5.00 13.83
CA ASP A 76 1.84 5.54 14.91
C ASP A 76 3.00 6.41 14.36
N PHE A 77 3.43 6.17 13.11
CA PHE A 77 4.46 6.92 12.39
C PHE A 77 3.93 7.49 11.06
N ALA A 78 2.82 8.23 11.12
CA ALA A 78 2.17 8.81 9.95
C ALA A 78 3.11 9.74 9.14
N ALA A 79 3.11 9.59 7.81
CA ALA A 79 3.85 10.46 6.89
C ALA A 79 3.21 11.85 6.76
N LEU A 80 1.91 11.96 7.02
CA LEU A 80 1.15 13.21 7.02
C LEU A 80 0.40 13.34 8.34
N LYS A 81 0.24 14.58 8.82
CA LYS A 81 -0.47 14.90 10.05
C LYS A 81 -1.60 15.90 9.78
N PRO A 82 -2.71 15.82 10.52
CA PRO A 82 -3.86 16.70 10.30
C PRO A 82 -3.62 18.14 10.75
N ASP A 83 -2.65 18.35 11.65
CA ASP A 83 -2.26 19.64 12.25
C ASP A 83 -1.01 20.27 11.60
N SER A 84 -0.52 19.70 10.50
CA SER A 84 0.55 20.31 9.68
C SER A 84 0.12 21.68 9.11
N SER A 85 1.09 22.55 8.84
CA SER A 85 0.86 23.77 8.06
C SER A 85 0.53 23.44 6.60
N ASP A 86 -0.36 24.22 6.00
CA ASP A 86 -0.73 24.23 4.59
C ASP A 86 -0.16 25.46 3.84
N GLU A 87 0.81 26.16 4.44
CA GLU A 87 1.43 27.35 3.85
C GLU A 87 2.35 27.01 2.66
N ASP A 88 2.30 27.86 1.64
CA ASP A 88 3.22 27.84 0.52
C ASP A 88 4.51 28.61 0.86
N PHE A 89 5.66 28.09 0.43
CA PHE A 89 6.96 28.74 0.53
C PHE A 89 7.54 28.96 -0.86
N GLU A 90 7.96 30.18 -1.14
CA GLU A 90 8.60 30.57 -2.41
C GLU A 90 9.83 31.45 -2.14
N ASN A 91 10.98 31.05 -2.69
CA ASN A 91 12.20 31.83 -2.67
C ASN A 91 13.07 31.54 -3.91
N GLY A 92 12.89 32.36 -4.95
CA GLY A 92 13.64 32.24 -6.20
C GLY A 92 13.28 30.97 -6.96
N LEU A 93 14.19 29.99 -7.00
CA LEU A 93 13.96 28.67 -7.61
C LEU A 93 13.43 27.63 -6.61
N LEU A 94 13.34 27.99 -5.33
CA LEU A 94 12.85 27.10 -4.28
C LEU A 94 11.35 27.34 -4.08
N SER A 95 10.57 26.28 -4.31
CA SER A 95 9.12 26.25 -4.11
C SER A 95 8.78 25.03 -3.25
N ALA A 96 7.95 25.21 -2.23
CA ALA A 96 7.43 24.16 -1.39
C ALA A 96 6.01 24.47 -0.94
N LYS A 97 5.25 23.43 -0.60
CA LYS A 97 3.88 23.55 -0.09
C LYS A 97 3.72 22.71 1.16
N GLY A 98 3.10 23.30 2.18
CA GLY A 98 2.61 22.56 3.33
C GLY A 98 1.55 21.55 2.91
N GLU A 99 1.52 20.38 3.56
CA GLU A 99 0.57 19.33 3.25
C GLU A 99 0.03 18.70 4.52
N ARG A 100 -1.29 18.52 4.54
CA ARG A 100 -2.05 17.96 5.66
C ARG A 100 -2.60 16.61 5.27
N GLY A 101 -2.68 15.70 6.23
CA GLY A 101 -3.25 14.40 5.91
C GLY A 101 -3.37 13.47 7.11
N ILE A 102 -3.92 12.29 6.84
CA ILE A 102 -4.13 11.24 7.83
C ILE A 102 -3.63 9.94 7.20
N CYS A 103 -2.78 9.22 7.92
CA CYS A 103 -2.37 7.87 7.53
C CYS A 103 -3.06 6.84 8.43
N ARG A 104 -3.79 5.90 7.84
CA ARG A 104 -4.39 4.75 8.52
C ARG A 104 -3.64 3.47 8.17
N VAL A 105 -3.59 2.53 9.11
CA VAL A 105 -3.15 1.15 8.87
C VAL A 105 -4.38 0.25 9.01
N VAL A 106 -4.53 -0.67 8.06
CA VAL A 106 -5.64 -1.64 8.02
C VAL A 106 -5.07 -3.05 8.17
N CYS A 107 -5.57 -3.79 9.15
CA CYS A 107 -5.36 -5.22 9.33
C CYS A 107 -6.55 -5.95 8.72
N PHE A 108 -6.31 -6.84 7.74
CA PHE A 108 -7.38 -7.55 7.03
C PHE A 108 -7.99 -8.72 7.82
N SER A 109 -7.26 -9.28 8.78
CA SER A 109 -7.67 -10.44 9.56
C SER A 109 -6.91 -10.47 10.90
N PRO A 110 -7.45 -11.12 11.95
CA PRO A 110 -6.67 -11.47 13.14
C PRO A 110 -5.62 -12.57 12.87
N ASP A 111 -5.76 -13.34 11.79
CA ASP A 111 -4.82 -14.39 11.40
C ASP A 111 -3.65 -13.80 10.61
N HIS A 112 -2.47 -13.80 11.25
CA HIS A 112 -1.21 -13.27 10.70
C HIS A 112 -0.66 -14.05 9.49
N SER A 113 -1.12 -15.29 9.30
CA SER A 113 -0.66 -16.15 8.20
C SER A 113 -1.45 -15.94 6.91
N LEU A 114 -2.63 -15.34 6.99
CA LEU A 114 -3.51 -15.16 5.83
C LEU A 114 -3.12 -13.98 4.97
N THR A 115 -3.24 -14.16 3.66
CA THR A 115 -3.16 -13.08 2.67
C THR A 115 -4.44 -13.02 1.85
N ILE A 116 -4.75 -11.90 1.19
CA ILE A 116 -6.02 -11.73 0.44
C ILE A 116 -6.38 -12.93 -0.46
N PRO A 117 -5.45 -13.52 -1.25
CA PRO A 117 -5.76 -14.72 -2.06
C PRO A 117 -6.18 -15.97 -1.29
N ASP A 118 -5.81 -16.07 -0.01
CA ASP A 118 -6.10 -17.23 0.86
C ASP A 118 -7.34 -16.98 1.74
N MET A 119 -7.88 -15.77 1.74
CA MET A 119 -9.08 -15.41 2.49
C MET A 119 -10.33 -15.97 1.81
N ALA A 120 -11.31 -16.31 2.63
CA ALA A 120 -12.63 -16.65 2.14
C ALA A 120 -13.36 -15.37 1.64
N VAL A 121 -14.30 -15.51 0.70
CA VAL A 121 -14.86 -14.39 -0.10
C VAL A 121 -15.65 -13.41 0.77
N GLU A 122 -16.33 -13.95 1.75
CA GLU A 122 -17.08 -13.28 2.82
C GLU A 122 -16.14 -12.41 3.67
N ASP A 123 -14.95 -12.89 4.01
CA ASP A 123 -13.95 -12.09 4.73
C ASP A 123 -13.34 -11.00 3.83
N ILE A 124 -13.13 -11.27 2.54
CA ILE A 124 -12.71 -10.23 1.57
C ILE A 124 -13.78 -9.13 1.48
N LEU A 125 -15.07 -9.48 1.51
CA LEU A 125 -16.15 -8.51 1.48
C LEU A 125 -16.07 -7.55 2.67
N LYS A 126 -15.66 -8.02 3.85
CA LYS A 126 -15.46 -7.17 5.03
C LYS A 126 -14.31 -6.18 4.83
N VAL A 127 -13.21 -6.61 4.21
CA VAL A 127 -12.10 -5.73 3.83
C VAL A 127 -12.57 -4.63 2.87
N VAL A 128 -13.35 -4.99 1.85
CA VAL A 128 -13.91 -4.02 0.90
C VAL A 128 -14.87 -3.04 1.59
N ASN A 129 -15.73 -3.53 2.47
CA ASN A 129 -16.63 -2.67 3.25
C ASN A 129 -15.84 -1.70 4.15
N LEU A 130 -14.75 -2.16 4.77
CA LEU A 130 -13.87 -1.32 5.56
C LEU A 130 -13.22 -0.24 4.69
N TRP A 131 -12.72 -0.58 3.50
CA TRP A 131 -12.18 0.39 2.55
C TRP A 131 -13.20 1.46 2.16
N GLN A 132 -14.45 1.06 1.89
CA GLN A 132 -15.53 2.00 1.57
C GLN A 132 -15.80 2.94 2.74
N ASN A 133 -15.88 2.42 3.97
CA ASN A 133 -16.12 3.22 5.16
C ASN A 133 -14.99 4.22 5.42
N GLU A 134 -13.72 3.77 5.38
CA GLU A 134 -12.57 4.66 5.57
C GLU A 134 -12.47 5.70 4.45
N TYR A 135 -12.77 5.32 3.20
CA TYR A 135 -12.78 6.27 2.08
C TYR A 135 -13.80 7.38 2.30
N LEU A 136 -15.02 7.04 2.71
CA LEU A 136 -16.09 8.01 2.98
C LEU A 136 -15.79 8.85 4.22
N GLU A 137 -15.29 8.24 5.30
CA GLU A 137 -14.93 8.97 6.52
C GLU A 137 -13.81 9.98 6.26
N LEU A 138 -12.71 9.54 5.66
CA LEU A 138 -11.57 10.41 5.39
C LEU A 138 -11.91 11.46 4.32
N GLY A 139 -12.64 11.07 3.27
CA GLY A 139 -13.09 11.98 2.23
C GLY A 139 -14.14 13.01 2.70
N SER A 140 -14.77 12.80 3.86
CA SER A 140 -15.68 13.79 4.46
C SER A 140 -14.96 14.92 5.19
N LYS A 141 -13.64 14.82 5.40
CA LYS A 141 -12.84 15.88 6.03
C LYS A 141 -12.61 17.01 5.02
N ASP A 142 -12.89 18.23 5.44
CA ASP A 142 -12.78 19.45 4.61
C ASP A 142 -11.39 19.71 4.03
N PHE A 143 -10.34 19.26 4.74
CA PHE A 143 -8.94 19.39 4.29
C PHE A 143 -8.42 18.19 3.48
N ILE A 144 -9.24 17.15 3.24
CA ILE A 144 -8.82 15.96 2.47
C ILE A 144 -9.44 16.02 1.07
N ASN A 145 -8.60 16.25 0.06
CA ASN A 145 -9.02 16.30 -1.33
C ASN A 145 -8.97 14.92 -2.03
N HIS A 146 -8.19 13.99 -1.48
CA HIS A 146 -7.99 12.68 -2.08
C HIS A 146 -7.72 11.63 -1.01
N VAL A 147 -8.32 10.45 -1.17
CA VAL A 147 -8.06 9.27 -0.33
C VAL A 147 -7.45 8.19 -1.20
N GLN A 148 -6.19 7.83 -0.92
CA GLN A 148 -5.47 6.77 -1.62
C GLN A 148 -5.45 5.50 -0.75
N ILE A 149 -6.11 4.45 -1.23
CA ILE A 149 -6.04 3.11 -0.62
C ILE A 149 -5.03 2.29 -1.40
N PHE A 150 -4.11 1.62 -0.72
CA PHE A 150 -3.10 0.77 -1.34
C PHE A 150 -2.62 -0.34 -0.38
N GLU A 151 -1.98 -1.36 -0.93
CA GLU A 151 -1.35 -2.46 -0.20
C GLU A 151 0.08 -2.66 -0.73
N ASN A 152 1.05 -2.74 0.18
CA ASN A 152 2.40 -3.19 -0.15
C ASN A 152 2.57 -4.64 0.33
N LYS A 153 2.58 -5.61 -0.59
CA LYS A 153 2.69 -7.03 -0.26
C LYS A 153 4.07 -7.59 -0.53
N GLY A 154 4.70 -8.13 0.51
CA GLY A 154 5.98 -8.83 0.45
C GLY A 154 7.19 -7.90 0.59
N GLU A 155 8.29 -8.46 1.10
CA GLU A 155 9.53 -7.73 1.39
C GLU A 155 10.08 -6.98 0.16
N ILE A 156 9.97 -7.59 -1.03
CA ILE A 156 10.42 -7.01 -2.30
C ILE A 156 9.68 -5.70 -2.63
N MET A 157 8.44 -5.55 -2.16
CA MET A 157 7.61 -4.37 -2.39
C MET A 157 7.74 -3.33 -1.26
N GLY A 158 8.70 -3.49 -0.34
CA GLY A 158 8.96 -2.54 0.74
C GLY A 158 8.03 -2.68 1.95
N CYS A 159 7.43 -3.86 2.17
CA CYS A 159 6.68 -4.14 3.39
C CYS A 159 7.65 -4.29 4.57
N SER A 160 7.48 -3.46 5.61
CA SER A 160 8.21 -3.50 6.88
C SER A 160 7.47 -4.30 7.96
#